data_AF-A0A956Q5W2-F1
#
_entry.id   AF-A0A956Q5W2-F1
#
_cell.length_a   1.000
_cell.length_b   1.000
_cell.length_c   1.000
_cell.angle_alpha   90.00
_cell.angle_beta   90.00
_cell.angle_gamma   90.00
#
_symmetry.space_group_name_H-M   'P 1'
#
loop_
_entity.id
_entity.type
_entity.pdbx_description
1 polymer ?
#
loop_
_entity_poly.entity_id
_entity_poly.type
_entity_poly.pdbx_seq_one_letter_code
_entity_poly.pdbx_strand_id
1 'polypeptide(L)'
;MSRKRSTKRDQLDRINTVQALLVKGHDYTSIVRFCMSNWDVSESTAKRYIREARAMVKLSVDGLDDQLALQHARLLSLLHQNQGDIKVSLKILDQITKLLDLKSKHLIKEVKDVRANQSSTLPDEDSMAALLKEIEATETAQ
;
A
#
# COMPACT_ATOMS: atom_id res chain seq x y z
N MET A 1 4.17 39.52 5.35
CA MET A 1 4.74 39.17 4.03
C MET A 1 3.82 38.17 3.35
N SER A 2 3.41 38.42 2.10
CA SER A 2 2.50 37.53 1.37
C SER A 2 3.25 36.27 0.92
N ARG A 3 2.84 35.10 1.43
CA ARG A 3 3.41 33.81 1.01
C ARG A 3 2.99 33.55 -0.44
N LYS A 4 3.93 33.60 -1.38
CA LYS A 4 3.70 33.18 -2.77
C LYS A 4 3.18 31.74 -2.76
N ARG A 5 2.03 31.49 -3.39
CA ARG A 5 1.51 30.12 -3.54
C ARG A 5 2.49 29.32 -4.39
N SER A 6 2.94 28.18 -3.88
CA SER A 6 3.78 27.24 -4.63
C SER A 6 3.06 26.78 -5.90
N THR A 7 3.76 26.69 -7.02
CA THR A 7 3.18 26.12 -8.23
C THR A 7 2.93 24.62 -8.07
N LYS A 8 2.11 24.01 -8.94
CA LYS A 8 1.89 22.56 -8.93
C LYS A 8 3.20 21.78 -9.12
N ARG A 9 4.12 22.32 -9.93
CA ARG A 9 5.44 21.74 -10.16
C ARG A 9 6.27 21.73 -8.89
N ASP A 10 6.35 22.87 -8.19
CA ASP A 10 7.10 22.95 -6.93
C ASP A 10 6.55 21.99 -5.88
N GLN A 11 5.23 21.79 -5.83
CA GLN A 11 4.61 20.83 -4.92
C GLN A 11 5.05 19.40 -5.23
N LEU A 12 5.06 19.02 -6.51
CA LEU A 12 5.49 17.70 -6.93
C LEU A 12 6.97 17.46 -6.60
N ASP A 13 7.84 18.44 -6.84
CA ASP A 13 9.26 18.36 -6.51
C ASP A 13 9.50 18.19 -4.99
N ARG A 14 8.70 18.87 -4.17
CA ARG A 14 8.71 18.73 -2.71
C ARG A 14 8.26 17.34 -2.27
N ILE A 15 7.19 16.82 -2.86
CA ILE A 15 6.68 15.47 -2.56
C ILE A 15 7.72 14.40 -2.94
N ASN A 16 8.35 14.52 -4.10
CA ASN A 16 9.45 13.64 -4.52
C ASN A 16 10.64 13.70 -3.55
N THR A 17 10.96 14.89 -3.04
CA THR A 17 11.99 15.05 -2.01
C THR A 17 11.61 14.33 -0.70
N VAL A 18 10.37 14.48 -0.26
CA VAL A 18 9.84 13.78 0.93
C VAL A 18 9.84 12.27 0.72
N GLN A 19 9.49 11.79 -0.47
CA GLN A 19 9.58 10.38 -0.84
C GLN A 19 11.01 9.86 -0.68
N ALA A 20 12.01 10.59 -1.19
CA ALA A 20 13.41 10.23 -1.03
C ALA A 20 13.83 10.15 0.46
N LEU A 21 13.35 11.06 1.30
CA LEU A 21 13.62 11.03 2.75
C LEU A 21 12.96 9.81 3.42
N LEU A 22 11.72 9.47 3.05
CA LEU A 22 11.03 8.28 3.55
C LEU A 22 11.79 6.99 3.20
N VAL A 23 12.27 6.91 1.95
CA VAL A 23 13.08 5.78 1.44
C VAL A 23 14.47 5.74 2.08
N LYS A 24 15.03 6.88 2.50
CA LYS A 24 16.29 6.92 3.28
C LYS A 24 16.12 6.49 4.74
N GLY A 25 14.90 6.34 5.22
CA GLY A 25 14.65 5.89 6.59
C GLY A 25 14.42 7.01 7.61
N HIS A 26 14.27 8.26 7.17
CA HIS A 26 13.98 9.36 8.08
C HIS A 26 12.63 9.17 8.80
N ASP A 27 12.59 9.54 10.08
CA ASP A 27 11.41 9.49 10.91
C ASP A 27 10.41 10.61 10.54
N TYR A 28 9.16 10.42 10.94
CA TYR A 28 8.09 11.37 10.64
C TYR A 28 8.41 12.78 11.15
N THR A 29 8.94 12.89 12.37
CA THR A 29 9.19 14.17 13.03
C THR A 29 10.31 14.94 12.33
N SER A 30 11.40 14.28 11.94
CA SER A 30 12.47 14.95 11.18
C SER A 30 11.99 15.43 9.81
N ILE A 31 11.18 14.64 9.10
CA ILE A 31 10.64 15.03 7.79
C ILE A 31 9.73 16.25 7.93
N VAL A 32 8.84 16.28 8.93
CA VAL A 32 7.99 17.45 9.20
C VAL A 32 8.84 18.68 9.48
N ARG A 33 9.85 18.57 10.36
CA ARG A 33 10.76 19.68 10.67
C ARG A 33 11.53 20.16 9.44
N PHE A 34 12.01 19.24 8.60
CA PHE A 34 12.68 19.53 7.34
C PHE A 34 11.77 20.34 6.41
N CYS A 35 10.54 19.88 6.18
CA CYS A 35 9.57 20.58 5.32
C CYS A 35 9.31 22.01 5.81
N MET A 36 9.07 22.17 7.12
CA MET A 36 8.79 23.48 7.72
C MET A 36 9.99 24.43 7.60
N SER A 37 11.20 23.93 7.85
CA SER A 37 12.42 24.75 7.85
C SER A 37 12.87 25.12 6.43
N ASN A 38 12.79 24.18 5.48
CA ASN A 38 13.31 24.37 4.13
C ASN A 38 12.33 25.10 3.21
N TRP A 39 11.02 25.00 3.45
CA TRP A 39 10.00 25.50 2.52
C TRP A 39 9.00 26.48 3.14
N ASP A 40 9.15 26.85 4.43
CA ASP A 40 8.23 27.71 5.19
C ASP A 40 6.76 27.28 5.05
N VAL A 41 6.51 25.96 5.11
CA VAL A 41 5.16 25.39 5.05
C VAL A 41 4.62 25.09 6.45
N SER A 42 3.29 25.10 6.58
CA SER A 42 2.65 24.65 7.82
C SER A 42 2.88 23.16 8.06
N GLU A 43 2.79 22.74 9.32
CA GLU A 43 2.81 21.33 9.69
C GLU A 43 1.76 20.54 8.91
N SER A 44 0.52 21.04 8.82
CA SER A 44 -0.55 20.40 8.06
C SER A 44 -0.20 20.16 6.58
N THR A 45 0.53 21.08 5.96
CA THR A 45 1.01 20.94 4.58
C THR A 45 2.13 19.91 4.49
N ALA A 46 3.06 19.88 5.44
CA ALA A 46 4.10 18.86 5.53
C ALA A 46 3.49 17.45 5.69
N LYS A 47 2.46 17.29 6.54
CA LYS A 47 1.72 16.04 6.71
C LYS A 47 1.07 15.59 5.41
N ARG A 48 0.53 16.53 4.63
CA ARG A 48 -0.06 16.24 3.31
C ARG A 48 1.02 15.71 2.35
N TYR A 49 2.17 16.36 2.26
CA TYR A 49 3.28 15.88 1.43
C TYR A 49 3.74 14.47 1.80
N ILE A 50 3.83 14.14 3.10
CA ILE A 50 4.18 12.78 3.56
C ILE A 50 3.15 11.76 3.10
N ARG A 51 1.86 12.08 3.19
CA ARG A 51 0.77 11.19 2.76
C ARG A 51 0.84 10.94 1.25
N GLU A 52 0.99 12.00 0.45
CA GLU A 52 1.10 11.90 -1.00
C GLU A 52 2.36 11.12 -1.41
N ALA A 53 3.49 11.36 -0.76
CA ALA A 53 4.73 10.61 -0.98
C ALA A 53 4.59 9.10 -0.68
N ARG A 54 3.88 8.74 0.40
CA ARG A 54 3.58 7.33 0.71
C ARG A 54 2.68 6.69 -0.34
N ALA A 55 1.67 7.41 -0.82
CA ALA A 55 0.81 6.93 -1.89
C ALA A 55 1.60 6.67 -3.18
N MET A 56 2.57 7.53 -3.53
CA MET A 56 3.45 7.29 -4.69
C MET A 56 4.32 6.03 -4.52
N VAL A 57 4.87 5.80 -3.33
CA VAL A 57 5.64 4.58 -3.04
C VAL A 57 4.75 3.34 -3.18
N LYS A 58 3.51 3.40 -2.68
CA LYS A 58 2.55 2.30 -2.80
C LYS A 58 2.21 1.99 -4.26
N LEU A 59 1.94 3.01 -5.07
CA LEU A 59 1.64 2.84 -6.51
C LEU A 59 2.82 2.22 -7.27
N SER A 60 4.05 2.44 -6.82
CA SER A 60 5.22 1.81 -7.45
C SER A 60 5.36 0.32 -7.17
N VAL A 61 4.63 -0.21 -6.17
CA VAL A 61 4.69 -1.62 -5.78
C VAL A 61 3.28 -2.17 -5.59
N ASP A 62 2.67 -2.54 -6.71
CA ASP A 62 1.27 -2.95 -6.77
C ASP A 62 0.90 -4.04 -5.73
N GLY A 63 -0.18 -3.75 -5.01
CA GLY A 63 -0.77 -4.64 -4.02
C GLY A 63 0.02 -4.84 -2.73
N LEU A 64 1.12 -4.13 -2.47
CA LEU A 64 1.73 -4.12 -1.13
C LEU A 64 0.99 -3.14 -0.20
N ASP A 65 0.95 -3.49 1.08
CA ASP A 65 0.58 -2.51 2.11
C ASP A 65 1.63 -1.39 2.19
N ASP A 66 1.25 -0.27 2.82
CA ASP A 66 2.08 0.94 2.86
C ASP A 66 3.45 0.70 3.52
N GLN A 67 3.52 -0.19 4.51
CA GLN A 67 4.73 -0.46 5.26
C GLN A 67 5.68 -1.37 4.48
N LEU A 68 5.17 -2.44 3.88
CA LEU A 68 5.90 -3.35 3.01
C LEU A 68 6.40 -2.64 1.76
N ALA A 69 5.58 -1.77 1.15
CA ALA A 69 5.99 -0.97 -0.01
C ALA A 69 7.18 -0.07 0.33
N LEU A 70 7.15 0.55 1.53
CA LEU A 70 8.26 1.40 1.98
C LEU A 70 9.53 0.59 2.30
N GLN A 71 9.39 -0.59 2.91
CA GLN A 71 10.52 -1.50 3.17
C GLN A 71 11.13 -2.00 1.86
N HIS A 72 10.30 -2.38 0.88
CA HIS A 72 10.74 -2.77 -0.45
C HIS A 72 11.51 -1.64 -1.14
N ALA A 73 10.98 -0.41 -1.14
CA ALA A 73 11.66 0.75 -1.72
C ALA A 73 13.01 1.07 -1.03
N ARG A 74 13.10 0.89 0.30
CA ARG A 74 14.35 1.01 1.06
C ARG A 74 15.40 0.00 0.61
N LEU A 75 15.02 -1.28 0.51
CA LEU A 75 15.91 -2.34 0.08
C LEU A 75 16.42 -2.11 -1.35
N LEU A 76 15.54 -1.70 -2.27
CA LEU A 76 15.95 -1.33 -3.63
C LEU A 76 16.91 -0.13 -3.65
N SER A 77 16.68 0.89 -2.80
CA SER A 77 17.60 2.03 -2.68
C SER A 77 18.98 1.59 -2.17
N LEU A 78 19.03 0.70 -1.17
CA LEU A 78 20.27 0.11 -0.68
C LEU A 78 20.98 -0.73 -1.75
N LEU A 79 20.22 -1.49 -2.55
CA LEU A 79 20.79 -2.28 -3.65
C LEU A 79 21.48 -1.38 -4.68
N HIS A 80 20.84 -0.27 -5.06
CA HIS A 80 21.43 0.72 -5.97
C HIS A 80 22.67 1.39 -5.39
N GLN A 81 22.66 1.72 -4.09
CA GLN A 81 23.81 2.35 -3.43
C GLN A 81 25.02 1.41 -3.31
N ASN A 82 24.79 0.10 -3.22
CA ASN A 82 25.81 -0.93 -3.07
C ASN A 82 26.12 -1.64 -4.40
N GLN A 83 25.89 -0.99 -5.54
CA GLN A 83 26.29 -1.50 -6.85
C GLN A 83 27.82 -1.69 -6.89
N GLY A 84 28.27 -2.93 -6.76
CA GLY A 84 29.68 -3.30 -6.74
C GLY A 84 30.03 -4.36 -5.70
N ASP A 85 29.28 -4.45 -4.60
CA ASP A 85 29.44 -5.52 -3.61
C ASP A 85 28.41 -6.63 -3.84
N ILE A 86 28.81 -7.63 -4.62
CA ILE A 86 27.98 -8.78 -4.99
C ILE A 86 27.42 -9.50 -3.76
N LYS A 87 28.18 -9.61 -2.66
CA LYS A 87 27.73 -10.31 -1.45
C LYS A 87 26.60 -9.55 -0.76
N VAL A 88 26.74 -8.23 -0.65
CA VAL A 88 25.71 -7.37 -0.07
C VAL A 88 24.48 -7.33 -0.97
N SER A 89 24.66 -7.20 -2.29
CA SER A 89 23.56 -7.24 -3.25
C SER A 89 22.75 -8.54 -3.18
N LEU A 90 23.40 -9.70 -3.09
CA LEU A 90 22.72 -10.99 -2.94
C LEU A 90 21.91 -11.08 -1.65
N LYS A 91 22.45 -10.58 -0.53
CA LYS A 91 21.71 -10.53 0.75
C LYS A 91 20.48 -9.63 0.66
N ILE A 92 20.60 -8.47 0.03
CA ILE A 92 19.48 -7.54 -0.15
C ILE A 92 18.41 -8.16 -1.06
N LEU A 93 18.81 -8.84 -2.13
CA LEU A 93 17.89 -9.57 -3.01
C LEU A 93 17.16 -10.70 -2.26
N ASP A 94 17.85 -11.45 -1.40
CA ASP A 94 17.23 -12.47 -0.55
C ASP A 94 16.23 -11.87 0.45
N GLN A 95 16.51 -10.68 0.98
CA GLN A 95 15.55 -9.97 1.83
C GLN A 95 14.31 -9.51 1.05
N ILE A 96 14.50 -9.05 -0.20
CA ILE A 96 13.39 -8.67 -1.08
C ILE A 96 12.53 -9.89 -1.41
N THR A 97 13.12 -11.03 -1.76
CA THR A 97 12.36 -12.25 -2.08
C THR A 97 11.58 -12.76 -0.88
N LYS A 98 12.17 -12.75 0.32
CA LYS A 98 11.47 -13.10 1.57
C LYS A 98 10.28 -12.18 1.85
N LEU A 99 10.44 -10.88 1.64
CA LEU A 99 9.38 -9.90 1.83
C LEU A 99 8.20 -10.17 0.89
N LEU A 100 8.47 -10.53 -0.37
CA LEU A 100 7.45 -10.89 -1.35
C LEU A 100 6.79 -12.26 -1.07
N ASP A 101 7.55 -13.22 -0.56
CA ASP A 101 7.03 -14.54 -0.17
C ASP A 101 6.11 -14.48 1.08
N LEU A 102 6.40 -13.58 2.02
CA LEU A 102 5.49 -13.31 3.14
C LEU A 102 4.13 -12.79 2.65
N LYS A 103 4.13 -11.92 1.63
CA LYS A 103 2.91 -11.41 1.01
C LYS A 103 2.10 -12.50 0.31
N SER A 104 2.76 -13.35 -0.48
CA SER A 104 2.08 -14.43 -1.21
C SER A 104 1.36 -15.37 -0.24
N LYS A 105 2.01 -15.72 0.88
CA LYS A 105 1.41 -16.53 1.94
C LYS A 105 0.22 -15.84 2.60
N HIS A 106 0.28 -14.54 2.83
CA HIS A 106 -0.83 -13.79 3.42
C HIS A 106 -2.05 -13.74 2.49
N LEU A 107 -1.85 -13.47 1.20
CA LEU A 107 -2.91 -13.47 0.18
C LEU A 107 -3.56 -14.85 0.04
N ILE A 108 -2.77 -15.93 0.07
CA ILE A 108 -3.30 -17.30 0.02
C ILE A 108 -4.20 -17.58 1.24
N LYS A 109 -3.85 -17.05 2.42
CA LYS A 109 -4.66 -17.20 3.62
C LYS A 109 -5.99 -16.44 3.48
N GLU A 110 -5.96 -15.20 3.03
CA GLU A 110 -7.18 -14.39 2.82
C GLU A 110 -8.14 -15.05 1.82
N VAL A 111 -7.62 -15.59 0.71
CA VAL A 111 -8.44 -16.31 -0.27
C VAL A 111 -9.07 -17.57 0.32
N LYS A 112 -8.34 -18.30 1.18
CA LYS A 112 -8.89 -19.46 1.89
C LYS A 112 -9.98 -19.05 2.87
N ASP A 113 -9.78 -17.97 3.61
CA ASP A 113 -10.74 -17.46 4.60
C ASP A 113 -12.03 -16.96 3.90
N VAL A 114 -11.92 -16.26 2.77
CA VAL A 114 -13.07 -15.86 1.95
C VAL A 114 -13.81 -17.07 1.38
N ARG A 115 -13.08 -18.08 0.88
CA ARG A 115 -13.70 -19.31 0.35
C ARG A 115 -14.43 -20.10 1.44
N ALA A 116 -13.88 -20.14 2.66
CA ALA A 116 -14.53 -20.77 3.81
C ALA A 116 -15.83 -20.05 4.19
N ASN A 117 -15.86 -18.71 4.14
CA ASN A 117 -17.06 -17.93 4.44
C ASN A 117 -18.13 -17.96 3.33
N GLN A 118 -17.74 -18.16 2.07
CA GLN A 118 -18.71 -18.32 0.96
C GLN A 118 -19.37 -19.71 0.97
N SER A 119 -18.68 -20.72 1.50
CA SER A 119 -19.19 -22.09 1.67
C SER A 119 -20.31 -22.20 2.73
N SER A 120 -20.49 -21.21 3.59
CA SER A 120 -21.57 -21.18 4.60
C SER A 120 -22.80 -20.37 4.17
N THR A 121 -22.84 -19.90 2.93
CA THR A 121 -23.93 -19.06 2.37
C THR A 121 -24.66 -19.70 1.19
N LEU A 122 -24.47 -21.00 0.97
CA LEU A 122 -25.40 -21.74 0.11
C LEU A 122 -26.61 -22.12 0.98
N PRO A 123 -27.84 -21.75 0.59
CA PRO A 123 -29.03 -22.20 1.29
C PRO A 123 -29.03 -23.73 1.30
N ASP A 124 -29.25 -24.32 2.47
CA ASP A 124 -29.37 -25.78 2.62
C ASP A 124 -30.34 -26.34 1.56
N GLU A 125 -30.12 -27.56 1.08
CA GLU A 125 -30.94 -28.16 0.01
C GLU A 125 -32.45 -28.09 0.33
N ASP A 126 -32.80 -28.18 1.61
CA ASP A 126 -34.16 -28.01 2.13
C ASP A 126 -34.73 -26.60 1.93
N SER A 127 -33.89 -25.56 2.02
CA SER A 127 -34.29 -24.17 1.78
C SER A 127 -34.47 -23.85 0.29
N MET A 128 -33.67 -24.48 -0.60
CA MET A 128 -33.92 -24.40 -2.05
C MET A 128 -35.18 -25.16 -2.45
N ALA A 129 -35.42 -26.34 -1.88
CA ALA A 129 -36.62 -27.12 -2.16
C ALA A 129 -37.90 -26.37 -1.73
N ALA A 130 -37.86 -25.64 -0.61
CA ALA A 130 -38.96 -24.78 -0.16
C ALA A 130 -39.23 -23.63 -1.14
N LEU A 131 -38.19 -22.96 -1.63
CA LEU A 131 -38.32 -21.86 -2.61
C LEU A 131 -38.85 -22.34 -3.96
N LEU A 132 -38.41 -23.51 -4.45
CA LEU A 132 -38.92 -24.09 -5.69
C LEU A 132 -40.40 -24.45 -5.57
N LYS A 133 -40.81 -24.99 -4.42
CA LYS A 133 -42.20 -25.33 -4.14
C LYS A 133 -43.11 -24.10 -4.03
N GLU A 134 -42.57 -22.99 -3.52
CA GLU A 134 -43.30 -21.72 -3.44
C GLU A 134 -43.48 -21.08 -4.83
N ILE A 135 -42.47 -21.18 -5.71
CA ILE A 135 -42.56 -20.73 -7.11
C ILE A 135 -43.59 -21.56 -7.90
N GLU A 136 -43.56 -22.90 -7.79
CA GLU A 136 -44.54 -23.78 -8.44
C GLU A 136 -45.98 -23.51 -7.97
N ALA A 137 -46.16 -23.15 -6.69
CA ALA A 137 -47.48 -22.78 -6.15
C ALA A 137 -47.99 -21.43 -6.67
N THR A 138 -47.08 -20.50 -7.01
CA THR A 138 -47.47 -19.20 -7.60
C THR A 138 -47.78 -19.29 -9.09
N GLU A 139 -47.15 -20.20 -9.84
CA GLU A 139 -47.41 -20.39 -11.27
C GLU A 139 -48.71 -21.17 -11.57
N THR A 140 -49.20 -21.97 -10.61
CA THR A 140 -50.47 -22.71 -10.75
C THR A 140 -51.72 -21.92 -10.31
N ALA A 141 -51.54 -20.70 -9.79
CA ALA A 141 -52.62 -19.81 -9.35
C ALA A 141 -52.99 -18.71 -10.37
N GLN A 142 -52.43 -18.73 -11.57
CA GLN A 142 -52.82 -17.90 -12.73
C GLN A 142 -53.57 -18.72 -13.77
#